data_AF-A0A090T9D0-F1
#
_entry.id   AF-A0A090T9D0-F1
#
_cell.length_a   1.000
_cell.length_b   1.000
_cell.length_c   1.000
_cell.angle_alpha   90.00
_cell.angle_beta   90.00
_cell.angle_gamma   90.00
#
_symmetry.space_group_name_H-M   'P 1'
#
loop_
_entity.id
_entity.type
_entity.pdbx_description
1 polymer ?
#
loop_
_entity_poly.entity_id
_entity_poly.type
_entity_poly.pdbx_seq_one_letter_code
_entity_poly.pdbx_strand_id
1 'polypeptide(L)'
;MEIIGAQLGQTVHAEQSAISHAWMKGETGLKDITINYSPCGHCRQFMNELTTADSLVVQLPQRDEMTLQEYLPESFGPKDLGITDALMSPKQHGLSTEETDTLVLAAVDALNQSHSPYTKNLSGVAITTKDGNTFKGAYAENAAFNLACLRSKLLSCSYYSLENRSKILSS
;
A
#
# COMPACT_ATOMS: atom_id res chain seq x y z
N MET A 1 9.35 6.39 5.27
CA MET A 1 8.87 7.48 6.13
C MET A 1 8.89 7.02 7.57
N GLU A 2 9.53 7.80 8.43
CA GLU A 2 9.48 7.67 9.88
C GLU A 2 8.79 8.92 10.47
N ILE A 3 8.09 8.76 11.59
CA ILE A 3 7.36 9.84 12.26
C ILE A 3 7.92 10.01 13.67
N ILE A 4 8.59 11.13 13.91
CA ILE A 4 9.20 11.44 15.22
C ILE A 4 8.11 11.51 16.29
N GLY A 5 8.35 10.84 17.43
CA GLY A 5 7.40 10.78 18.55
C GLY A 5 6.25 9.78 18.37
N ALA A 6 6.15 9.11 17.21
CA ALA A 6 5.23 8.00 17.01
C ALA A 6 5.93 6.65 17.27
N GLN A 7 5.13 5.61 17.52
CA GLN A 7 5.63 4.24 17.61
C GLN A 7 6.17 3.78 16.25
N LEU A 8 7.23 2.96 16.24
CA LEU A 8 7.84 2.38 15.02
C LEU A 8 6.84 1.61 14.14
N GLY A 9 5.76 1.11 14.74
CA GLY A 9 4.63 0.54 14.02
C GLY A 9 3.94 1.52 13.06
N GLN A 10 4.28 2.81 13.05
CA GLN A 10 3.81 3.82 12.08
C GLN A 10 4.80 4.10 10.94
N THR A 11 5.98 3.47 10.94
CA THR A 11 6.95 3.58 9.85
C THR A 11 6.40 2.95 8.56
N VAL A 12 6.70 3.59 7.43
CA VAL A 12 6.38 3.12 6.07
C VAL A 12 7.68 2.93 5.31
N HIS A 13 7.90 1.73 4.78
CA HIS A 13 9.08 1.41 3.99
C HIS A 13 8.97 1.92 2.55
N ALA A 14 10.09 1.99 1.83
CA ALA A 14 10.11 2.47 0.45
C ALA A 14 9.25 1.58 -0.47
N GLU A 15 9.35 0.26 -0.28
CA GLU A 15 8.58 -0.75 -1.00
C GLU A 15 7.07 -0.56 -0.77
N GLN A 16 6.66 -0.46 0.49
CA GLN A 16 5.26 -0.22 0.86
C GLN A 16 4.75 1.09 0.25
N SER A 17 5.61 2.12 0.21
CA SER A 17 5.26 3.41 -0.36
C SER A 17 5.02 3.33 -1.87
N ALA A 18 5.91 2.70 -2.61
CA ALA A 18 5.79 2.55 -4.07
C ALA A 18 4.57 1.69 -4.43
N ILE A 19 4.37 0.57 -3.73
CA ILE A 19 3.25 -0.34 -3.96
C ILE A 19 1.92 0.36 -3.66
N SER A 20 1.81 1.04 -2.51
CA SER A 20 0.60 1.78 -2.14
C SER A 20 0.30 2.90 -3.13
N HIS A 21 1.33 3.55 -3.67
CA HIS A 21 1.15 4.58 -4.69
C HIS A 21 0.55 4.01 -5.98
N ALA A 22 1.11 2.93 -6.49
CA ALA A 22 0.61 2.26 -7.69
C ALA A 22 -0.84 1.79 -7.49
N TRP A 23 -1.11 1.15 -6.36
CA TRP A 23 -2.45 0.70 -6.00
C TRP A 23 -3.47 1.85 -5.93
N MET A 24 -3.12 2.96 -5.27
CA MET A 24 -4.02 4.12 -5.18
C MET A 24 -4.21 4.86 -6.51
N LYS A 25 -3.40 4.56 -7.52
CA LYS A 25 -3.56 5.02 -8.91
C LYS A 25 -4.39 4.07 -9.78
N GLY A 26 -4.88 2.96 -9.21
CA GLY A 26 -5.73 2.00 -9.90
C GLY A 26 -4.99 0.85 -10.57
N GLU A 27 -3.68 0.70 -10.32
CA GLU A 27 -2.94 -0.47 -10.79
C GLU A 27 -3.46 -1.74 -10.10
N THR A 28 -3.58 -2.83 -10.87
CA THR A 28 -4.17 -4.09 -10.39
C THR A 28 -3.14 -5.17 -10.05
N GLY A 29 -1.86 -4.86 -10.23
CA GLY A 29 -0.75 -5.74 -9.95
C GLY A 29 0.57 -5.10 -10.34
N LEU A 30 1.68 -5.67 -9.88
CA LEU A 30 3.03 -5.19 -10.16
C LEU A 30 3.83 -6.29 -10.85
N LYS A 31 4.55 -5.91 -11.91
CA LYS A 31 5.46 -6.83 -12.61
C LYS A 31 6.80 -6.95 -11.88
N ASP A 32 7.39 -5.82 -11.54
CA ASP A 32 8.69 -5.74 -10.90
C ASP A 32 8.76 -4.57 -9.90
N ILE A 33 9.72 -4.66 -8.97
CA ILE A 33 10.08 -3.59 -8.03
C ILE A 33 11.60 -3.47 -7.96
N THR A 34 12.12 -2.26 -8.18
CA THR A 34 13.56 -1.97 -8.12
C THR A 34 13.91 -1.20 -6.86
N ILE A 35 14.85 -1.72 -6.06
CA ILE A 35 15.31 -1.11 -4.81
C ILE A 35 16.81 -1.22 -4.65
N ASN A 36 17.43 -0.31 -3.90
CA ASN A 36 18.90 -0.27 -3.78
C ASN A 36 19.48 -1.29 -2.78
N TYR A 37 18.65 -1.83 -1.90
CA TYR A 37 19.04 -2.79 -0.86
C TYR A 37 18.02 -3.92 -0.79
N SER A 38 18.46 -5.12 -0.39
CA SER A 38 17.57 -6.26 -0.25
C SER A 38 16.39 -5.93 0.68
N PRO A 39 15.16 -6.31 0.31
CA PRO A 39 13.99 -5.98 1.11
C PRO A 39 14.07 -6.69 2.46
N CYS A 40 13.67 -6.01 3.53
CA CYS A 40 13.58 -6.64 4.85
C CYS A 40 12.41 -7.62 4.92
N GLY A 41 12.37 -8.48 5.94
CA GLY A 41 11.29 -9.47 6.10
C GLY A 41 9.89 -8.86 6.12
N HIS A 42 9.74 -7.67 6.72
CA HIS A 42 8.50 -6.89 6.73
C HIS A 42 8.01 -6.56 5.30
N CYS A 43 8.91 -6.13 4.41
CA CYS A 43 8.55 -5.79 3.03
C CYS A 43 8.27 -7.03 2.19
N ARG A 44 9.06 -8.10 2.37
CA ARG A 44 8.82 -9.38 1.69
C ARG A 44 7.42 -9.91 1.97
N GLN A 45 7.04 -9.92 3.24
CA GLN A 45 5.74 -10.41 3.67
C GLN A 45 4.59 -9.47 3.27
N PHE A 46 4.83 -8.15 3.21
CA PHE A 46 3.86 -7.20 2.62
C PHE A 46 3.62 -7.47 1.13
N MET A 47 4.69 -7.72 0.36
CA MET A 47 4.58 -8.07 -1.07
C MET A 47 3.87 -9.41 -1.30
N ASN A 48 3.90 -10.33 -0.32
CA ASN A 48 3.22 -11.63 -0.41
C ASN A 48 1.69 -11.52 -0.34
N GLU A 49 1.15 -10.33 -0.12
CA GLU A 49 -0.29 -10.05 -0.13
C GLU A 49 -0.82 -9.69 -1.54
N LEU A 50 0.07 -9.32 -2.46
CA LEU A 50 -0.29 -8.78 -3.76
C LEU A 50 -0.91 -9.84 -4.68
N THR A 51 -1.75 -9.40 -5.61
CA THR A 51 -2.27 -10.23 -6.72
C THR A 51 -1.15 -10.90 -7.52
N THR A 52 0.01 -10.26 -7.61
CA THR A 52 1.17 -10.73 -8.37
C THR A 52 2.26 -11.33 -7.49
N ALA A 53 1.97 -11.67 -6.22
CA ALA A 53 2.98 -12.21 -5.29
C ALA A 53 3.78 -13.37 -5.88
N ASP A 54 3.14 -14.30 -6.61
CA ASP A 54 3.77 -15.49 -7.22
C ASP A 54 4.65 -15.18 -8.45
N SER A 55 4.56 -13.98 -9.02
CA SER A 55 5.27 -13.59 -10.24
C SER A 55 6.07 -12.29 -10.10
N LEU A 56 6.07 -11.68 -8.91
CA LEU A 56 6.72 -10.40 -8.68
C LEU A 56 8.24 -10.56 -8.68
N VAL A 57 8.89 -9.74 -9.50
CA VAL A 57 10.36 -9.68 -9.58
C VAL A 57 10.90 -8.54 -8.73
N VAL A 58 11.95 -8.81 -7.96
CA VAL A 58 12.68 -7.83 -7.14
C VAL A 58 14.06 -7.62 -7.75
N GLN A 59 14.31 -6.41 -8.23
CA GLN A 59 15.58 -6.00 -8.84
C GLN A 59 16.44 -5.22 -7.85
N LEU A 60 17.72 -5.59 -7.77
CA LEU A 60 18.76 -4.86 -7.01
C LEU A 60 19.89 -4.40 -7.94
N PRO A 61 20.63 -3.34 -7.59
CA PRO A 61 21.83 -2.95 -8.32
C PRO A 61 22.85 -4.10 -8.34
N GLN A 62 23.42 -4.37 -9.53
CA GLN A 62 24.53 -5.31 -9.72
C GLN A 62 24.25 -6.75 -9.24
N ARG A 63 22.98 -7.15 -9.26
CA ARG A 63 22.54 -8.52 -8.98
C ARG A 63 21.55 -8.96 -10.04
N ASP A 64 21.47 -10.26 -10.24
CA ASP A 64 20.45 -10.85 -11.08
C ASP A 64 19.06 -10.60 -10.47
N GLU A 65 18.06 -10.51 -11.35
CA GLU A 65 16.68 -10.38 -10.94
C GLU A 65 16.24 -11.66 -10.22
N MET A 66 15.49 -11.50 -9.13
CA MET A 66 14.98 -12.63 -8.34
C MET A 66 13.50 -12.47 -8.09
N THR A 67 12.77 -13.57 -8.04
CA THR A 67 11.37 -13.61 -7.64
C THR A 67 11.21 -13.34 -6.14
N LEU A 68 10.01 -12.95 -5.72
CA LEU A 68 9.69 -12.79 -4.30
C LEU A 68 9.91 -14.08 -3.50
N GLN A 69 9.65 -15.24 -4.11
CA GLN A 69 9.71 -16.57 -3.50
C GLN A 69 11.15 -16.96 -3.18
N GLU A 70 12.13 -16.52 -3.97
CA GLU A 70 13.54 -16.71 -3.65
C GLU A 70 13.98 -15.88 -2.43
N TYR A 71 13.37 -14.71 -2.23
CA TYR A 71 13.57 -13.92 -1.02
C TYR A 71 12.76 -14.42 0.18
N LEU A 72 11.64 -15.10 -0.04
CA LEU A 72 10.72 -15.56 1.00
C LEU A 72 10.31 -17.02 0.73
N PRO A 73 11.23 -17.99 0.93
CA PRO A 73 10.94 -19.40 0.72
C PRO A 73 9.94 -19.89 1.78
N GLU A 74 9.07 -20.82 1.38
CA GLU A 74 8.04 -21.42 2.25
C GLU A 74 7.24 -20.36 3.02
N SER A 75 6.84 -19.31 2.29
CA SER A 75 6.21 -18.13 2.86
C SER A 75 4.85 -18.44 3.47
N PHE A 76 4.57 -17.82 4.62
CA PHE A 76 3.21 -17.68 5.13
C PHE A 76 2.49 -16.57 4.34
N GLY A 77 1.19 -16.71 4.07
CA GLY A 77 0.43 -15.72 3.33
C GLY A 77 -1.09 -15.95 3.35
N PRO A 78 -1.83 -15.27 2.46
CA PRO A 78 -3.29 -15.40 2.37
C PRO A 78 -3.76 -16.85 2.17
N LYS A 79 -2.98 -17.63 1.42
CA LYS A 79 -3.25 -19.05 1.11
C LYS A 79 -3.35 -19.91 2.37
N ASP A 80 -2.51 -19.68 3.37
CA ASP A 80 -2.49 -20.43 4.64
C ASP A 80 -3.70 -20.13 5.51
N LEU A 81 -4.32 -18.97 5.32
CA LEU A 81 -5.55 -18.57 6.01
C LEU A 81 -6.82 -18.91 5.21
N GLY A 82 -6.68 -19.58 4.06
CA GLY A 82 -7.80 -19.90 3.17
C GLY A 82 -8.42 -18.67 2.49
N ILE A 83 -7.66 -17.57 2.40
CA ILE A 83 -8.11 -16.31 1.80
C ILE A 83 -7.62 -16.25 0.34
N THR A 84 -8.56 -16.06 -0.59
CA THR A 84 -8.27 -15.85 -2.02
C THR A 84 -8.24 -14.38 -2.40
N ASP A 85 -8.72 -13.50 -1.52
CA ASP A 85 -8.71 -12.06 -1.69
C ASP A 85 -7.27 -11.54 -1.61
N ALA A 86 -6.74 -11.01 -2.72
CA ALA A 86 -5.40 -10.43 -2.79
C ALA A 86 -5.45 -8.89 -2.85
N LEU A 87 -4.42 -8.24 -2.33
CA LEU A 87 -4.23 -6.80 -2.43
C LEU A 87 -3.99 -6.39 -3.89
N MET A 88 -4.53 -5.25 -4.32
CA MET A 88 -4.60 -4.76 -5.72
C MET A 88 -5.61 -5.46 -6.62
N SER A 89 -6.40 -6.42 -6.12
CA SER A 89 -7.59 -6.84 -6.87
C SER A 89 -8.59 -5.68 -6.98
N PRO A 90 -9.32 -5.52 -8.12
CA PRO A 90 -10.39 -4.54 -8.22
C PRO A 90 -11.45 -4.80 -7.15
N LYS A 91 -11.67 -3.84 -6.24
CA LYS A 91 -12.64 -3.95 -5.14
C LYS A 91 -13.55 -2.73 -5.10
N GLN A 92 -14.83 -3.00 -4.83
CA GLN A 92 -15.84 -2.00 -4.52
C GLN A 92 -16.82 -2.59 -3.50
N HIS A 93 -16.75 -2.13 -2.24
CA HIS A 93 -17.61 -2.63 -1.16
C HIS A 93 -19.05 -2.12 -1.21
N GLY A 94 -19.35 -1.14 -2.08
CA GLY A 94 -20.70 -0.65 -2.32
C GLY A 94 -21.31 0.16 -1.17
N LEU A 95 -20.48 0.66 -0.25
CA LEU A 95 -20.92 1.49 0.87
C LEU A 95 -21.15 2.92 0.38
N SER A 96 -22.27 3.51 0.79
CA SER A 96 -22.65 4.89 0.49
C SER A 96 -22.87 5.67 1.78
N THR A 97 -22.89 6.99 1.65
CA THR A 97 -23.22 7.92 2.73
C THR A 97 -24.17 8.98 2.21
N GLU A 98 -25.05 9.49 3.07
CA GLU A 98 -25.94 10.62 2.80
C GLU A 98 -25.23 11.98 2.98
N GLU A 99 -24.00 11.95 3.49
CA GLU A 99 -23.17 13.13 3.67
C GLU A 99 -22.82 13.80 2.34
N THR A 100 -22.89 15.13 2.30
CA THR A 100 -22.59 15.92 1.10
C THR A 100 -21.17 16.48 1.08
N ASP A 101 -20.43 16.38 2.18
CA ASP A 101 -19.06 16.87 2.25
C ASP A 101 -18.15 16.06 1.31
N THR A 102 -17.53 16.77 0.37
CA THR A 102 -16.57 16.22 -0.60
C THR A 102 -15.43 15.43 0.05
N LEU A 103 -14.97 15.82 1.24
CA LEU A 103 -13.89 15.14 1.93
C LEU A 103 -14.36 13.82 2.53
N VAL A 104 -15.58 13.80 3.07
CA VAL A 104 -16.22 12.57 3.57
C VAL A 104 -16.47 11.61 2.41
N LEU A 105 -17.01 12.11 1.29
CA LEU A 105 -17.21 11.31 0.08
C LEU A 105 -15.90 10.69 -0.43
N ALA A 106 -14.80 11.45 -0.40
CA ALA A 106 -13.48 10.94 -0.78
C ALA A 106 -12.96 9.84 0.18
N ALA A 107 -13.24 9.96 1.49
CA ALA A 107 -12.89 8.94 2.47
C ALA A 107 -13.72 7.66 2.28
N VAL A 108 -15.02 7.79 1.97
CA VAL A 108 -15.89 6.65 1.66
C VAL A 108 -15.46 5.96 0.36
N ASP A 109 -15.06 6.71 -0.66
CA ASP A 109 -14.50 6.15 -1.88
C ASP A 109 -13.22 5.34 -1.62
N ALA A 110 -12.30 5.85 -0.80
CA ALA A 110 -11.13 5.08 -0.38
C ALA A 110 -11.49 3.85 0.47
N LEU A 111 -12.49 3.96 1.34
CA LEU A 111 -12.97 2.85 2.14
C LEU A 111 -13.49 1.73 1.24
N ASN A 112 -14.25 2.07 0.20
CA ASN A 112 -14.81 1.10 -0.75
C ASN A 112 -13.74 0.32 -1.54
N GLN A 113 -12.53 0.87 -1.64
CA GLN A 113 -11.39 0.23 -2.29
C GLN A 113 -10.49 -0.53 -1.31
N SER A 114 -10.76 -0.45 0.00
CA SER A 114 -9.89 -1.04 1.03
C SER A 114 -9.80 -2.57 0.96
N HIS A 115 -8.66 -3.11 1.39
CA HIS A 115 -8.39 -4.53 1.51
C HIS A 115 -8.35 -4.93 2.99
N SER A 116 -9.44 -5.51 3.49
CA SER A 116 -9.52 -6.04 4.88
C SER A 116 -10.23 -7.40 4.93
N PRO A 117 -9.63 -8.46 4.36
CA PRO A 117 -10.25 -9.78 4.39
C PRO A 117 -10.16 -10.46 5.77
N TYR A 118 -9.29 -10.00 6.67
CA TYR A 118 -9.02 -10.66 7.95
C TYR A 118 -9.90 -10.11 9.07
N THR A 119 -9.85 -8.80 9.31
CA THR A 119 -10.64 -8.18 10.40
C THR A 119 -12.01 -7.69 9.95
N LYS A 120 -12.23 -7.57 8.63
CA LYS A 120 -13.41 -6.97 8.00
C LYS A 120 -13.62 -5.50 8.39
N ASN A 121 -12.60 -4.84 8.94
CA ASN A 121 -12.65 -3.43 9.30
C ASN A 121 -12.32 -2.56 8.10
N LEU A 122 -13.29 -2.39 7.19
CA LEU A 122 -13.16 -1.50 6.04
C LEU A 122 -12.89 -0.07 6.51
N SER A 123 -11.87 0.57 5.94
CA SER A 123 -11.46 1.90 6.38
C SER A 123 -10.80 2.68 5.24
N GLY A 124 -11.09 3.97 5.19
CA GLY A 124 -10.52 4.92 4.25
C GLY A 124 -10.27 6.25 4.95
N VAL A 125 -9.28 6.98 4.47
CA VAL A 125 -8.93 8.31 4.98
C VAL A 125 -8.80 9.26 3.80
N ALA A 126 -9.24 10.50 3.98
CA ALA A 126 -8.98 11.58 3.05
C ALA A 126 -8.48 12.83 3.80
N ILE A 127 -7.61 13.61 3.17
CA ILE A 127 -7.11 14.90 3.66
C ILE A 127 -7.20 15.95 2.56
N THR A 128 -7.44 17.19 2.97
CA THR A 128 -7.35 18.36 2.09
C THR A 128 -6.16 19.21 2.54
N THR A 129 -5.30 19.60 1.61
CA THR A 129 -4.18 20.49 1.89
C THR A 129 -4.63 21.95 1.94
N LYS A 130 -3.76 22.83 2.45
CA LYS A 130 -4.03 24.28 2.44
C LYS A 130 -4.25 24.85 1.04
N ASP A 131 -3.65 24.20 0.03
CA ASP A 131 -3.79 24.57 -1.38
C ASP A 131 -5.07 24.00 -2.03
N GLY A 132 -5.91 23.31 -1.27
CA GLY A 132 -7.18 22.73 -1.73
C GLY A 132 -7.05 21.34 -2.38
N ASN A 133 -5.86 20.75 -2.44
CA ASN A 133 -5.67 19.42 -3.02
C ASN A 133 -6.17 18.33 -2.05
N THR A 134 -6.96 17.38 -2.56
CA THR A 134 -7.47 16.24 -1.77
C THR A 134 -6.66 14.97 -2.05
N PHE A 135 -6.23 14.29 -0.98
CA PHE A 135 -5.54 13.00 -1.05
C PHE A 135 -6.32 11.96 -0.27
N LYS A 136 -6.37 10.74 -0.81
CA LYS A 136 -7.08 9.62 -0.22
C LYS A 136 -6.14 8.42 -0.01
N GLY A 137 -6.48 7.57 0.95
CA GLY A 137 -5.77 6.33 1.24
C GLY A 137 -6.72 5.27 1.76
N ALA A 138 -6.63 4.07 1.19
CA ALA A 138 -7.45 2.91 1.52
C ALA A 138 -6.69 1.96 2.46
N TYR A 139 -7.37 1.35 3.43
CA TYR A 139 -6.74 0.36 4.32
C TYR A 139 -6.25 -0.88 3.58
N ALA A 140 -5.00 -1.30 3.82
CA ALA A 140 -4.46 -2.55 3.28
C ALA A 140 -3.99 -3.47 4.41
N GLU A 141 -4.77 -4.50 4.70
CA GLU A 141 -4.37 -5.54 5.64
C GLU A 141 -3.35 -6.51 5.05
N ASN A 142 -2.76 -7.30 5.92
CA ASN A 142 -1.82 -8.35 5.56
C ASN A 142 -2.06 -9.59 6.41
N ALA A 143 -1.87 -10.78 5.83
CA ALA A 143 -2.03 -12.05 6.51
C ALA A 143 -1.23 -12.16 7.82
N ALA A 144 -0.06 -11.52 7.90
CA ALA A 144 0.79 -11.53 9.09
C ALA A 144 0.36 -10.51 10.17
N PHE A 145 -0.73 -9.77 9.97
CA PHE A 145 -1.32 -8.75 10.87
C PHE A 145 -0.44 -7.53 11.17
N ASN A 146 0.76 -7.71 11.73
CA ASN A 146 1.64 -6.61 12.15
C ASN A 146 2.12 -5.73 10.98
N LEU A 147 1.94 -6.19 9.75
CA LEU A 147 2.33 -5.51 8.52
C LEU A 147 1.18 -4.72 7.88
N ALA A 148 -0.03 -4.81 8.45
CA ALA A 148 -1.19 -4.08 7.97
C ALA A 148 -0.89 -2.58 7.88
N CYS A 149 -1.19 -2.01 6.71
CA CYS A 149 -1.02 -0.61 6.42
C CYS A 149 -2.35 0.14 6.65
N LEU A 150 -2.70 0.44 7.91
CA LEU A 150 -3.17 1.78 8.36
C LEU A 150 -3.62 1.84 9.84
N ARG A 151 -3.17 2.93 10.50
CA ARG A 151 -4.05 3.99 11.06
C ARG A 151 -3.60 5.42 10.66
N SER A 152 -2.40 5.63 10.12
CA SER A 152 -1.96 6.92 9.51
C SER A 152 -0.98 6.82 8.30
N LYS A 153 -0.65 5.60 7.83
CA LYS A 153 0.48 5.31 6.92
C LYS A 153 0.30 5.63 5.43
N LEU A 154 -0.84 5.31 4.81
CA LEU A 154 -0.97 5.41 3.34
C LEU A 154 -1.00 6.85 2.80
N LEU A 155 -1.40 7.82 3.62
CA LEU A 155 -1.52 9.22 3.19
C LEU A 155 -0.18 9.88 2.87
N SER A 156 0.88 9.47 3.55
CA SER A 156 2.23 9.97 3.29
C SER A 156 2.70 9.71 1.86
N CYS A 157 2.39 8.54 1.31
CA CYS A 157 2.88 8.12 0.00
C CYS A 157 2.25 8.93 -1.14
N SER A 158 0.98 9.32 -0.98
CA SER A 158 0.29 10.20 -1.91
C SER A 158 0.81 11.65 -1.83
N TYR A 159 1.17 12.12 -0.63
CA TYR A 159 1.70 13.47 -0.41
C TYR A 159 3.17 13.62 -0.88
N TYR A 160 4.05 12.67 -0.54
CA TYR A 160 5.49 12.73 -0.83
C TYR A 160 5.83 12.65 -2.33
N SER A 161 4.96 12.05 -3.14
CA SER A 161 5.13 11.99 -4.60
C SER A 161 5.11 13.38 -5.28
N LEU A 162 4.44 14.37 -4.68
CA LEU A 162 4.35 15.72 -5.25
C LEU A 162 5.53 16.62 -4.85
N GLU A 163 6.11 16.48 -3.65
CA GLU A 163 7.34 17.21 -3.31
C GLU A 163 8.49 16.87 -4.28
N ASN A 164 8.51 15.65 -4.82
CA ASN A 164 9.44 15.27 -5.87
C ASN A 164 9.06 15.77 -7.28
N ARG A 165 7.76 15.98 -7.60
CA ARG A 165 7.36 16.65 -8.86
C ARG A 165 7.81 18.10 -8.91
N SER A 166 7.71 18.83 -7.80
CA SER A 166 8.14 20.23 -7.72
C SER A 166 9.66 20.40 -7.82
N LYS A 167 10.44 19.36 -7.48
CA LYS A 167 11.91 19.38 -7.62
C LYS A 167 12.42 18.91 -9.00
N ILE A 168 11.70 18.02 -9.67
CA ILE A 168 12.10 17.49 -10.99
C ILE A 168 11.77 18.46 -12.14
N LEU A 169 10.81 19.37 -11.95
CA LEU A 169 10.46 20.41 -12.95
C LEU A 169 11.27 21.71 -12.77
N SER A 170 12.23 21.74 -11.85
CA SER A 170 13.09 22.89 -11.56
C SER A 170 14.59 22.59 -11.72
N SER A 171 14.96 21.57 -12.50
CA SER A 171 16.35 21.21 -12.79
C SER A 171 16.60 21.06 -14.28
#